data_AF-A0A518RIP7-F1
#
_entry.id   AF-A0A518RIP7-F1
#
_cell.length_a   1.000
_cell.length_b   1.000
_cell.length_c   1.000
_cell.angle_alpha   90.00
_cell.angle_beta   90.00
_cell.angle_gamma   90.00
#
_symmetry.space_group_name_H-M   'P 1'
#
loop_
_entity.id
_entity.type
_entity.pdbx_description
1 polymer ?
#
loop_
_entity_poly.entity_id
_entity_poly.type
_entity_poly.pdbx_seq_one_letter_code
_entity_poly.pdbx_strand_id
1 'polypeptide(L)'
;MTAIPPSRYKVVERGRRLVVIDTLTGKPASPEHGQVGSTLPHTPNAPRRTTERPVADAAPRRVDDRSGAAILTTSPFYDLKAPRQIVMDDRFNDRIGKAIGGWLIGLFFAISIAFLFFPWLIVLPFILAFQPKVRAAIRQWITARLDEVQAAS
;
A
#
# COMPACT_ATOMS: atom_id res chain seq x y z
N MET A 1 28.36 -39.69 -22.34
CA MET A 1 28.25 -38.83 -21.14
C MET A 1 28.21 -37.39 -21.63
N THR A 2 27.02 -36.78 -21.68
CA THR A 2 26.83 -35.42 -22.23
C THR A 2 27.26 -34.39 -21.19
N ALA A 3 28.38 -33.71 -21.44
CA ALA A 3 28.86 -32.63 -20.59
C ALA A 3 27.85 -31.47 -20.62
N ILE A 4 27.36 -31.05 -19.44
CA ILE A 4 26.50 -29.88 -19.31
C ILE A 4 27.34 -28.64 -19.66
N PRO A 5 26.92 -27.79 -20.62
CA PRO A 5 27.66 -26.59 -20.96
C PRO A 5 27.68 -25.62 -19.76
N PRO A 6 28.84 -24.99 -19.46
CA PRO A 6 28.97 -24.10 -18.31
C PRO A 6 28.05 -22.88 -18.44
N SER A 7 27.38 -22.50 -17.34
CA SER A 7 26.52 -21.32 -17.34
C SER A 7 27.36 -20.03 -17.45
N ARG A 8 27.02 -19.20 -18.45
CA ARG A 8 27.71 -17.93 -18.76
C ARG A 8 27.58 -16.86 -17.66
N TYR A 9 26.57 -17.01 -16.81
CA TYR A 9 26.32 -16.06 -15.72
C TYR A 9 26.46 -16.78 -14.39
N LYS A 10 27.18 -16.15 -13.46
CA LYS A 10 27.37 -16.63 -12.10
C LYS A 10 26.92 -15.54 -11.14
N VAL A 11 26.01 -15.90 -10.24
CA VAL A 11 25.57 -15.01 -9.16
C VAL A 11 26.51 -15.19 -7.98
N VAL A 12 27.07 -14.10 -7.46
CA VAL A 12 27.92 -14.09 -6.26
C VAL A 12 27.45 -13.02 -5.30
N GLU A 13 27.61 -13.25 -4.01
CA GLU A 13 27.29 -12.25 -2.99
C GLU A 13 28.48 -11.31 -2.77
N ARG A 14 28.26 -10.00 -2.88
CA ARG A 14 29.26 -8.95 -2.66
C ARG A 14 28.63 -7.84 -1.82
N GLY A 15 29.13 -7.62 -0.61
CA GLY A 15 28.63 -6.56 0.27
C GLY A 15 27.15 -6.70 0.66
N ARG A 16 26.72 -7.92 1.02
CA ARG A 16 25.32 -8.27 1.37
C ARG A 16 24.32 -8.10 0.22
N ARG A 17 24.81 -8.09 -1.03
CA ARG A 17 24.00 -7.99 -2.25
C ARG A 17 24.41 -9.05 -3.26
N LEU A 18 23.44 -9.65 -3.94
CA LEU A 18 23.68 -10.57 -5.03
C LEU A 18 24.06 -9.80 -6.29
N VAL A 19 25.23 -10.09 -6.85
CA VAL A 19 25.77 -9.49 -8.07
C VAL A 19 25.93 -10.59 -9.12
N VAL A 20 25.41 -10.35 -10.31
CA VAL A 20 25.56 -11.27 -11.45
C VAL A 20 26.80 -10.89 -12.25
N ILE A 21 27.72 -11.83 -12.40
CA ILE A 21 28.98 -11.66 -13.15
C ILE A 21 28.91 -12.52 -14.41
N ASP A 22 29.31 -11.96 -15.55
CA ASP A 22 29.55 -12.74 -16.78
C ASP A 22 30.91 -13.45 -16.66
N THR A 23 30.91 -14.78 -16.71
CA THR A 23 32.11 -15.61 -16.52
C THR A 23 33.08 -15.54 -17.70
N LEU A 24 32.67 -15.05 -18.87
CA LEU A 24 33.55 -14.88 -20.04
C LEU A 24 34.32 -13.56 -20.00
N THR A 25 33.78 -12.52 -19.38
CA THR A 25 34.39 -11.18 -19.35
C THR A 25 34.85 -10.74 -17.96
N GLY A 26 34.45 -11.45 -16.91
CA GLY A 26 34.78 -11.16 -15.51
C GLY A 26 34.15 -9.86 -14.98
N LYS A 27 33.28 -9.22 -15.76
CA LYS A 27 32.67 -7.93 -15.45
C LYS A 27 31.27 -8.11 -14.85
N PRO A 28 30.86 -7.24 -13.91
CA PRO A 28 29.48 -7.21 -13.45
C PRO A 28 28.56 -6.90 -14.63
N ALA A 29 27.50 -7.69 -14.80
CA ALA A 29 26.57 -7.56 -15.92
C ALA A 29 25.60 -6.37 -15.79
N SER A 30 25.76 -5.52 -14.76
CA SER A 30 24.98 -4.29 -14.56
C SER A 30 25.90 -3.10 -14.34
N PRO A 31 25.65 -1.96 -15.00
CA PRO A 31 26.29 -0.70 -14.64
C PRO A 31 25.80 -0.29 -13.24
N GLU A 32 26.76 0.03 -12.38
CA GLU A 32 26.53 0.57 -11.04
C GLU A 32 25.50 1.70 -11.10
N HIS A 33 24.36 1.53 -10.43
CA HIS A 33 23.50 2.64 -10.04
C HIS A 33 24.22 3.45 -8.95
N GLY A 34 25.24 4.18 -9.37
CA GLY A 34 25.99 5.14 -8.58
C GLY A 34 25.48 6.55 -8.86
N GLN A 35 24.90 7.17 -7.82
CA GLN A 35 25.03 8.59 -7.50
C GLN A 35 24.98 9.60 -8.66
N VAL A 36 23.81 10.24 -8.88
CA VAL A 36 23.79 11.54 -9.58
C VAL A 36 23.91 12.65 -8.53
N GLY A 37 25.14 12.83 -8.05
CA GLY A 37 25.59 14.03 -7.35
C GLY A 37 26.19 15.01 -8.36
N SER A 38 25.60 16.20 -8.41
CA SER A 38 26.15 17.50 -8.86
C SER A 38 27.51 17.54 -9.60
N THR A 39 27.46 17.84 -10.90
CA THR A 39 28.44 18.75 -11.56
C THR A 39 27.74 19.57 -12.65
N LEU A 40 27.62 20.88 -12.43
CA LEU A 40 27.21 21.90 -13.42
C LEU A 40 28.25 22.03 -14.55
N PRO A 41 27.86 22.57 -15.73
CA PRO A 41 28.21 23.96 -16.04
C PRO A 41 27.01 24.87 -16.40
N HIS A 42 27.18 26.16 -16.12
CA HIS A 42 26.26 27.29 -16.29
C HIS A 42 25.54 27.41 -17.66
N THR A 43 24.26 27.78 -17.61
CA THR A 43 23.66 28.77 -18.53
C THR A 43 22.50 29.50 -17.83
N PRO A 44 22.42 30.84 -17.84
CA PRO A 44 21.39 31.59 -17.11
C PRO A 44 20.26 32.05 -18.04
N ASN A 45 19.04 31.56 -17.83
CA ASN A 45 17.76 32.31 -17.94
C ASN A 45 16.56 31.36 -18.17
N ALA A 46 15.64 31.33 -17.21
CA ALA A 46 14.18 31.46 -17.43
C ALA A 46 13.42 31.05 -16.15
N PRO A 47 12.29 31.73 -15.82
CA PRO A 47 11.64 31.62 -14.52
C PRO A 47 10.96 30.27 -14.30
N ARG A 48 11.18 29.73 -13.10
CA ARG A 48 10.65 28.47 -12.58
C ARG A 48 9.11 28.54 -12.49
N ARG A 49 8.40 28.07 -13.51
CA ARG A 49 7.01 27.62 -13.36
C ARG A 49 7.05 26.29 -12.59
N THR A 50 6.65 26.34 -11.33
CA THR A 50 6.23 25.16 -10.57
C THR A 50 4.98 24.58 -11.23
N THR A 51 5.18 23.78 -12.27
CA THR A 51 4.16 22.85 -12.74
C THR A 51 4.16 21.70 -11.76
N GLU A 52 3.19 21.74 -10.85
CA GLU A 52 2.64 20.63 -10.10
C GLU A 52 2.70 19.35 -10.96
N ARG A 53 3.58 18.42 -10.58
CA ARG A 53 3.70 17.14 -11.29
C ARG A 53 2.49 16.31 -10.84
N PRO A 54 1.59 15.89 -11.74
CA PRO A 54 0.53 14.98 -11.35
C PRO A 54 1.20 13.69 -10.89
N VAL A 55 0.89 13.26 -9.67
CA VAL A 55 1.28 11.95 -9.16
C VAL A 55 0.57 10.95 -10.07
N ALA A 56 1.31 10.47 -11.07
CA ALA A 56 0.86 9.44 -11.97
C ALA A 56 0.39 8.26 -11.11
N ASP A 57 -0.79 7.74 -11.45
CA ASP A 57 -1.34 6.47 -10.98
C ASP A 57 -0.29 5.36 -11.12
N ALA A 58 0.57 5.25 -10.12
CA ALA A 58 1.48 4.13 -10.00
C ALA A 58 0.62 2.96 -9.53
N ALA A 59 0.26 2.11 -10.50
CA ALA A 59 -0.34 0.81 -10.28
C ALA A 59 0.17 0.16 -8.97
N PRO A 60 -0.71 -0.51 -8.20
CA PRO A 60 -0.35 -1.04 -6.89
C PRO A 60 0.91 -1.90 -7.02
N ARG A 61 2.02 -1.41 -6.44
CA ARG A 61 3.22 -2.24 -6.29
C ARG A 61 2.84 -3.36 -5.35
N ARG A 62 2.54 -4.52 -5.93
CA ARG A 62 2.46 -5.80 -5.24
C ARG A 62 3.80 -6.00 -4.57
N VAL A 63 3.88 -5.68 -3.27
CA VAL A 63 5.00 -6.13 -2.44
C VAL A 63 4.77 -7.64 -2.36
N ASP A 64 5.56 -8.37 -3.14
CA ASP A 64 5.52 -9.83 -3.20
C ASP A 64 6.21 -10.36 -1.95
N ASP A 65 5.58 -10.13 -0.79
CA ASP A 65 5.93 -10.86 0.41
C ASP A 65 5.50 -12.30 0.15
N ARG A 66 6.49 -13.19 0.00
CA ARG A 66 6.36 -14.64 -0.24
C ARG A 66 5.41 -15.39 0.73
N SER A 67 4.78 -14.71 1.67
CA SER A 67 3.86 -15.20 2.69
C SER A 67 2.41 -15.35 2.22
N GLY A 68 2.01 -14.74 1.09
CA GLY A 68 0.60 -14.77 0.64
C GLY A 68 -0.33 -13.81 1.39
N ALA A 69 0.22 -12.99 2.28
CA ALA A 69 -0.54 -12.04 3.09
C ALA A 69 -1.22 -10.94 2.24
N ALA A 70 -2.45 -10.58 2.59
CA ALA A 70 -3.22 -9.55 1.88
C ALA A 70 -2.74 -8.15 2.30
N ILE A 71 -2.45 -7.27 1.35
CA ILE A 71 -1.97 -5.90 1.66
C ILE A 71 -3.14 -4.92 1.53
N LEU A 72 -3.51 -4.27 2.64
CA LEU A 72 -4.47 -3.17 2.65
C LEU A 72 -3.75 -1.84 2.50
N THR A 73 -4.14 -1.07 1.47
CA THR A 73 -3.69 0.33 1.33
C THR A 73 -4.76 1.28 1.85
N THR A 74 -4.41 2.13 2.82
CA THR A 74 -5.33 3.13 3.39
C THR A 74 -5.46 4.34 2.45
N SER A 75 -6.67 4.91 2.35
CA SER A 75 -6.90 6.10 1.52
C SER A 75 -7.00 7.38 2.35
N PRO A 76 -6.67 8.56 1.78
CA PRO A 76 -6.80 9.85 2.45
C PRO A 76 -8.23 10.18 2.87
N PHE A 77 -9.24 9.51 2.32
CA PHE A 77 -10.62 9.72 2.72
C PHE A 77 -10.91 9.15 4.13
N TYR A 78 -10.23 8.06 4.50
CA TYR A 78 -10.47 7.32 5.75
C TYR A 78 -9.36 7.48 6.80
N ASP A 79 -8.15 7.84 6.38
CA ASP A 79 -6.96 7.93 7.25
C ASP A 79 -6.29 9.31 7.07
N LEU A 80 -5.93 9.96 8.18
CA LEU A 80 -5.24 11.27 8.18
C LEU A 80 -3.79 11.16 7.73
N LYS A 81 -3.17 9.99 7.91
CA LYS A 81 -1.76 9.75 7.64
C LYS A 81 -1.55 8.87 6.40
N ALA A 82 -2.60 8.70 5.60
CA ALA A 82 -2.56 8.00 4.32
C ALA A 82 -1.61 8.69 3.32
N PRO A 83 -1.08 7.95 2.33
CA PRO A 83 -1.28 6.52 2.09
C PRO A 83 -0.36 5.64 2.95
N ARG A 84 -0.91 4.60 3.60
CA ARG A 84 -0.17 3.56 4.35
C ARG A 84 -0.50 2.17 3.82
N GLN A 85 0.46 1.25 3.90
CA GLN A 85 0.28 -0.16 3.55
C GLN A 85 0.35 -1.00 4.83
N ILE A 86 -0.66 -1.83 5.05
CA ILE A 86 -0.79 -2.72 6.20
C ILE A 86 -0.86 -4.15 5.68
N VAL A 87 0.04 -5.02 6.15
CA VAL A 87 0.08 -6.44 5.78
C VAL A 87 -0.88 -7.20 6.70
N MET A 88 -1.88 -7.86 6.11
CA MET A 88 -2.88 -8.65 6.83
C MET A 88 -2.48 -10.13 6.81
N ASP A 89 -2.23 -10.67 7.99
CA ASP A 89 -1.94 -12.08 8.22
C ASP A 89 -3.22 -12.94 8.09
N ASP A 90 -3.09 -14.20 7.66
CA ASP A 90 -4.20 -15.12 7.41
C ASP A 90 -5.02 -15.38 8.68
N ARG A 91 -4.37 -15.41 9.85
CA ARG A 91 -5.03 -15.56 11.15
C ARG A 91 -5.98 -14.39 11.48
N PHE A 92 -5.65 -13.20 11.01
CA PHE A 92 -6.50 -12.02 11.20
C PHE A 92 -7.73 -12.11 10.29
N ASN A 93 -7.53 -12.54 9.04
CA ASN A 93 -8.61 -12.74 8.08
C ASN A 93 -9.62 -13.79 8.54
N ASP A 94 -9.17 -14.91 9.10
CA ASP A 94 -10.05 -15.98 9.62
C ASP A 94 -10.89 -15.52 10.82
N ARG A 95 -10.30 -14.74 11.73
CA ARG A 95 -11.02 -14.18 12.90
C ARG A 95 -12.06 -13.16 12.49
N ILE A 96 -11.73 -12.31 11.53
CA ILE A 96 -12.63 -11.28 11.01
C ILE A 96 -13.76 -11.91 10.19
N GLY A 97 -13.44 -12.82 9.26
CA GLY A 97 -14.40 -13.37 8.31
C GLY A 97 -15.58 -14.08 8.98
N LYS A 98 -15.32 -14.92 9.99
CA LYS A 98 -16.39 -15.67 10.67
C LYS A 98 -17.21 -14.82 11.64
N ALA A 99 -16.56 -13.95 12.43
CA ALA A 99 -17.26 -13.16 13.44
C ALA A 99 -18.06 -12.01 12.81
N ILE A 100 -17.50 -11.33 11.81
CA ILE A 100 -18.13 -10.17 11.18
C ILE A 100 -19.19 -10.60 10.17
N GLY A 101 -19.02 -11.72 9.47
CA GLY A 101 -20.01 -12.22 8.51
C GLY A 101 -21.38 -12.45 9.15
N GLY A 102 -21.44 -13.17 10.27
CA GLY A 102 -22.70 -13.44 10.99
C GLY A 102 -23.36 -12.17 11.53
N TRP A 103 -22.56 -11.26 12.10
CA TRP A 103 -23.08 -10.00 12.64
C TRP A 103 -23.60 -9.06 11.55
N LEU A 104 -22.91 -8.96 10.40
CA LEU A 104 -23.36 -8.15 9.26
C LEU A 104 -24.71 -8.62 8.72
N ILE A 105 -24.94 -9.94 8.66
CA ILE A 105 -26.21 -10.51 8.23
C ILE A 105 -27.32 -10.13 9.22
N GLY A 106 -27.08 -10.30 10.53
CA GLY A 106 -28.03 -9.89 11.56
C GLY A 106 -28.34 -8.39 11.51
N LEU A 107 -27.30 -7.56 11.37
CA LEU A 107 -27.42 -6.11 11.24
C LEU A 107 -28.22 -5.72 10.00
N PHE A 108 -27.98 -6.39 8.87
CA PHE A 108 -28.71 -6.15 7.62
C PHE A 108 -30.22 -6.40 7.78
N PHE A 109 -30.61 -7.52 8.40
CA PHE A 109 -32.02 -7.80 8.67
C PHE A 109 -32.62 -6.81 9.67
N ALA A 110 -31.91 -6.48 10.76
CA ALA A 110 -32.37 -5.52 11.74
C ALA A 110 -32.60 -4.13 11.12
N ILE A 111 -31.67 -3.65 10.30
CA ILE A 111 -31.79 -2.39 9.56
C ILE A 111 -32.95 -2.45 8.56
N SER A 112 -33.10 -3.56 7.84
CA SER A 112 -34.19 -3.74 6.88
C SER A 112 -35.57 -3.68 7.55
N ILE A 113 -35.72 -4.33 8.70
CA ILE A 113 -36.94 -4.26 9.51
C ILE A 113 -37.15 -2.83 10.02
N ALA A 114 -36.11 -2.17 10.52
CA ALA A 114 -36.21 -0.79 11.00
C ALA A 114 -36.69 0.17 9.90
N PHE A 115 -36.20 0.04 8.65
CA PHE A 115 -36.66 0.85 7.53
C PHE A 115 -38.10 0.58 7.11
N LEU A 116 -38.61 -0.64 7.33
CA LEU A 116 -40.00 -0.98 7.04
C LEU A 116 -40.97 -0.21 7.94
N PHE A 117 -40.63 -0.04 9.22
CA PHE A 117 -41.45 0.67 10.21
C PHE A 117 -41.13 2.17 10.30
N PHE A 118 -39.90 2.57 9.97
CA PHE A 118 -39.41 3.95 10.05
C PHE A 118 -38.72 4.36 8.74
N PRO A 119 -39.48 4.66 7.67
CA PRO A 119 -38.89 4.93 6.35
C PRO A 119 -38.01 6.20 6.32
N TRP A 120 -38.27 7.17 7.21
CA TRP A 120 -37.46 8.39 7.32
C TRP A 120 -36.02 8.13 7.81
N LEU A 121 -35.76 6.96 8.40
CA LEU A 121 -34.45 6.57 8.90
C LEU A 121 -33.43 6.48 7.76
N ILE A 122 -33.88 6.33 6.50
CA ILE A 122 -33.02 6.31 5.30
C ILE A 122 -32.25 7.63 5.16
N VAL A 123 -32.84 8.74 5.59
CA VAL A 123 -32.23 10.07 5.50
C VAL A 123 -31.13 10.28 6.55
N LEU A 124 -31.22 9.57 7.68
CA LEU A 124 -30.32 9.69 8.82
C LEU A 124 -28.82 9.46 8.46
N PRO A 125 -28.42 8.38 7.78
CA PRO A 125 -27.02 8.18 7.40
C PRO A 125 -26.51 9.27 6.45
N PHE A 126 -27.37 9.80 5.57
CA PHE A 126 -26.97 10.91 4.70
C PHE A 126 -26.73 12.19 5.51
N ILE A 127 -27.63 12.55 6.42
CA ILE A 127 -27.44 13.73 7.29
C ILE A 127 -26.14 13.59 8.09
N LEU A 128 -25.89 12.43 8.71
CA LEU A 128 -24.65 12.17 9.44
C LEU A 128 -23.41 12.23 8.54
N ALA A 129 -23.49 11.67 7.33
CA ALA A 129 -22.39 11.69 6.37
C ALA A 129 -22.07 13.11 5.88
N PHE A 130 -23.04 14.01 5.77
CA PHE A 130 -22.77 15.41 5.40
C PHE A 130 -22.21 16.25 6.56
N GLN A 131 -22.22 15.76 7.81
CA GLN A 131 -21.65 16.51 8.93
C GLN A 131 -20.11 16.43 8.97
N PRO A 132 -19.40 17.55 8.80
CA PRO A 132 -17.93 17.54 8.76
C PRO A 132 -17.32 17.12 10.11
N LYS A 133 -17.99 17.42 11.23
CA LYS A 133 -17.55 17.03 12.57
C LYS A 133 -17.58 15.52 12.80
N VAL A 134 -18.67 14.87 12.37
CA VAL A 134 -18.84 13.41 12.47
C VAL A 134 -17.77 12.72 11.62
N ARG A 135 -17.57 13.18 10.38
CA ARG A 135 -16.51 12.67 9.50
C ARG A 135 -15.12 12.84 10.11
N ALA A 136 -14.82 14.01 10.67
CA ALA A 136 -13.53 14.27 11.30
C ALA A 136 -13.29 13.37 12.52
N ALA A 137 -14.30 13.19 13.38
CA ALA A 137 -14.23 12.31 14.54
C ALA A 137 -14.03 10.84 14.14
N ILE A 138 -14.77 10.36 13.14
CA ILE A 138 -14.58 9.01 12.59
C ILE A 138 -13.17 8.84 12.04
N ARG A 139 -12.66 9.81 11.28
CA ARG A 139 -11.32 9.77 10.71
C ARG A 139 -10.23 9.76 11.78
N GLN A 140 -10.39 10.55 12.85
CA GLN A 140 -9.49 10.54 14.00
C GLN A 140 -9.49 9.19 14.71
N TRP A 141 -10.68 8.62 14.95
CA TRP A 141 -10.83 7.31 15.57
C TRP A 141 -10.20 6.20 14.73
N ILE A 142 -10.44 6.20 13.41
CA ILE A 142 -9.80 5.26 12.48
C ILE A 142 -8.28 5.42 12.52
N THR A 143 -7.77 6.66 12.46
CA THR A 143 -6.32 6.93 12.50
C THR A 143 -5.69 6.40 13.79
N ALA A 144 -6.33 6.62 14.93
CA ALA A 144 -5.87 6.09 16.22
C ALA A 144 -5.81 4.56 16.21
N ARG A 145 -6.84 3.88 15.67
CA ARG A 145 -6.84 2.42 15.55
C ARG A 145 -5.79 1.88 14.58
N LEU A 146 -5.52 2.58 13.48
CA LEU A 146 -4.46 2.21 12.55
C LEU A 146 -3.08 2.39 13.17
N ASP A 147 -2.87 3.44 13.97
CA ASP A 147 -1.62 3.66 14.70
C ASP A 147 -1.37 2.54 15.73
N GLU A 148 -2.40 2.06 16.44
CA GLU A 148 -2.29 0.91 17.35
C GLU A 148 -1.85 -0.38 16.62
N VAL A 149 -2.47 -0.67 15.47
CA VAL A 149 -2.13 -1.85 14.67
C VAL A 149 -0.70 -1.75 14.14
N GLN A 150 -0.29 -0.58 13.69
CA GLN A 150 1.07 -0.34 13.20
C GLN A 150 2.12 -0.43 14.31
N ALA A 151 1.82 0.01 15.53
CA ALA A 151 2.73 -0.12 16.67
C ALA A 151 2.88 -1.56 17.17
N ALA A 152 1.90 -2.42 16.89
CA ALA A 152 1.92 -3.85 17.22
C ALA A 152 2.54 -4.74 16.13
N SER A 153 2.90 -4.15 14.98
CA SER A 153 3.54 -4.80 13.83
C SER A 153 5.08 -4.75 13.94
#